data_AF-A0A7V9PVA4-F1
#
_entry.id   AF-A0A7V9PVA4-F1
#
_cell.length_a   1.000
_cell.length_b   1.000
_cell.length_c   1.000
_cell.angle_alpha   90.00
_cell.angle_beta   90.00
_cell.angle_gamma   90.00
#
_symmetry.space_group_name_H-M   'P 1'
#
loop_
_entity.id
_entity.type
_entity.pdbx_description
1 polymer ?
#
loop_
_entity_poly.entity_id
_entity_poly.type
_entity_poly.pdbx_seq_one_letter_code
_entity_poly.pdbx_strand_id
1 'polypeptide(L)'
;MAVLVGGVSELFQHDLDLGRLAVERLQDEDLGQGVVVEELHYGAVAVAQRLEDLRPAALVLISAVRRGRPPGTVQRRRVDPPERSAADVQAAVGDAVTGYVHPDLIVEIGTALGVLPERTVAVEVEPGATGPGEGLTESVASGLEVALDLVRAEARRSPLLALAAELRPLVADDRLEESAALSALRALLIELRQLDRDGRWGKVFTLRDRLRKGITQGAGSEGMDHRDWGLWWALMEELDRLQAAEAAPS
;
A
#
# COMPACT_ATOMS: atom_id res chain seq x y z
N MET A 1 3.59 13.26 -3.58
CA MET A 1 2.84 12.43 -2.62
C MET A 1 3.81 11.48 -1.96
N ALA A 2 3.79 11.37 -0.64
CA ALA A 2 4.74 10.52 0.09
C ALA A 2 4.16 9.12 0.36
N VAL A 3 4.94 8.08 0.12
CA VAL A 3 4.67 6.70 0.56
C VAL A 3 5.67 6.39 1.67
N LEU A 4 5.17 5.93 2.82
CA LEU A 4 6.04 5.41 3.87
C LEU A 4 6.08 3.88 3.79
N VAL A 5 7.28 3.32 3.67
CA VAL A 5 7.56 1.90 3.81
C VAL A 5 8.17 1.69 5.20
N GLY A 6 7.47 0.98 6.06
CA GLY A 6 7.80 0.80 7.47
C GLY A 6 8.17 -0.64 7.81
N GLY A 7 9.41 -0.88 8.23
CA GLY A 7 9.83 -2.17 8.77
C GLY A 7 9.47 -2.31 10.24
N VAL A 8 8.66 -3.30 10.60
CA VAL A 8 8.28 -3.58 11.99
C VAL A 8 8.96 -4.86 12.45
N SER A 9 9.67 -4.78 13.57
CA SER A 9 10.53 -5.86 14.05
C SER A 9 10.56 -5.97 15.57
N GLU A 10 10.77 -7.19 16.03
CA GLU A 10 11.30 -7.46 17.36
C GLU A 10 12.78 -7.80 17.23
N LEU A 11 13.63 -6.89 17.67
CA LEU A 11 15.07 -6.99 17.47
C LEU A 11 15.65 -8.22 18.17
N PHE A 12 16.55 -8.92 17.47
CA PHE A 12 17.24 -10.12 17.97
C PHE A 12 16.28 -11.25 18.40
N GLN A 13 15.13 -11.36 17.74
CA GLN A 13 14.13 -12.41 17.95
C GLN A 13 14.02 -13.36 16.74
N HIS A 14 15.16 -13.75 16.14
CA HIS A 14 15.22 -14.56 14.92
C HIS A 14 14.36 -13.97 13.78
N ASP A 15 13.34 -14.70 13.33
CA ASP A 15 12.52 -14.33 12.18
C ASP A 15 11.73 -13.04 12.41
N LEU A 16 11.47 -12.67 13.67
CA LEU A 16 10.75 -11.45 14.03
C LEU A 16 11.58 -10.18 13.80
N ASP A 17 12.87 -10.31 13.49
CA ASP A 17 13.76 -9.21 13.09
C ASP A 17 13.67 -8.90 11.57
N LEU A 18 12.78 -9.57 10.84
CA LEU A 18 12.64 -9.45 9.38
C LEU A 18 12.39 -8.01 8.90
N GLY A 19 11.57 -7.22 9.60
CA GLY A 19 11.25 -5.84 9.22
C GLY A 19 12.49 -4.93 9.13
N ARG A 20 13.43 -5.03 10.07
CA ARG A 20 14.71 -4.32 10.07
C ARG A 20 15.55 -4.74 8.87
N LEU A 21 15.71 -6.04 8.65
CA LEU A 21 16.45 -6.57 7.50
C LEU A 21 15.84 -6.16 6.16
N ALA A 22 14.51 -6.02 6.09
CA ALA A 22 13.84 -5.50 4.92
C ALA A 22 14.15 -4.02 4.68
N VAL A 23 14.09 -3.18 5.72
CA VAL A 23 14.46 -1.76 5.64
C VAL A 23 15.91 -1.60 5.23
N GLU A 24 16.82 -2.40 5.80
CA GLU A 24 18.25 -2.36 5.47
C GLU A 24 18.53 -2.57 3.98
N ARG A 25 17.71 -3.40 3.32
CA ARG A 25 17.83 -3.65 1.87
C ARG A 25 17.16 -2.55 1.04
N LEU A 26 15.99 -2.11 1.47
CA LEU A 26 15.18 -1.15 0.72
C LEU A 26 15.70 0.29 0.79
N GLN A 27 16.41 0.67 1.86
CA GLN A 27 16.92 2.03 2.02
C GLN A 27 17.92 2.46 0.94
N ASP A 28 18.64 1.49 0.37
CA ASP A 28 19.66 1.72 -0.67
C ASP A 28 19.06 1.66 -2.09
N GLU A 29 17.77 1.33 -2.23
CA GLU A 29 17.07 1.20 -3.51
C GLU A 29 16.35 2.50 -3.92
N ASP A 30 16.35 2.79 -5.22
CA ASP A 30 15.43 3.80 -5.78
C ASP A 30 14.04 3.19 -5.97
N LEU A 31 13.19 3.32 -4.94
CA LEU A 31 11.79 2.90 -4.98
C LEU A 31 10.86 3.89 -5.70
N GLY A 32 11.43 5.00 -6.20
CA GLY A 32 10.71 6.07 -6.87
C GLY A 32 10.53 7.30 -5.99
N GLN A 33 10.18 8.42 -6.65
CA GLN A 33 10.07 9.72 -6.00
C GLN A 33 8.98 9.72 -4.92
N GLY A 34 9.35 10.25 -3.74
CA GLY A 34 8.43 10.38 -2.61
C GLY A 34 8.24 9.10 -1.80
N VAL A 35 9.00 8.03 -2.07
CA VAL A 35 9.03 6.87 -1.17
C VAL A 35 10.05 7.11 -0.06
N VAL A 36 9.63 6.91 1.18
CA VAL A 36 10.45 7.00 2.38
C VAL A 36 10.48 5.61 3.01
N VAL A 37 11.66 5.12 3.37
CA VAL A 37 11.84 3.81 4.03
C VAL A 37 12.33 4.07 5.46
N GLU A 38 11.62 3.55 6.47
CA GLU A 38 11.98 3.72 7.87
C GLU A 38 11.76 2.45 8.69
N GLU A 39 12.57 2.28 9.72
CA GLU A 39 12.31 1.30 10.78
C GLU A 39 11.23 1.85 11.70
N LEU A 40 10.22 1.06 12.08
CA LEU A 40 9.09 1.47 12.92
C LEU A 40 8.98 0.63 14.21
N HIS A 41 10.11 0.19 14.76
CA HIS A 41 10.14 -0.64 15.98
C HIS A 41 10.29 0.16 17.30
N TYR A 42 10.26 1.49 17.26
CA TYR A 42 10.60 2.40 18.38
C TYR A 42 9.41 2.85 19.27
N GLY A 43 8.28 2.15 19.21
CA GLY A 43 7.08 2.37 20.03
C GLY A 43 5.88 2.85 19.21
N ALA A 44 4.70 2.24 19.37
CA ALA A 44 3.54 2.52 18.52
C ALA A 44 3.03 3.98 18.60
N VAL A 45 3.13 4.63 19.76
CA VAL A 45 2.78 6.05 19.91
C VAL A 45 3.76 6.96 19.17
N ALA A 46 5.06 6.68 19.25
CA ALA A 46 6.08 7.42 18.52
C ALA A 46 5.93 7.20 17.00
N VAL A 47 5.58 5.99 16.56
CA VAL A 47 5.25 5.72 15.16
C VAL A 47 4.03 6.53 14.73
N ALA A 48 2.99 6.64 15.55
CA ALA A 48 1.83 7.45 15.24
C ALA A 48 2.16 8.95 15.11
N GLN A 49 3.01 9.50 16.00
CA GLN A 49 3.53 10.86 15.86
C GLN A 49 4.33 11.03 14.56
N ARG A 50 5.14 10.05 14.20
CA ARG A 50 5.87 10.06 12.93
C ARG A 50 4.94 10.09 11.71
N LEU A 51 3.85 9.32 11.75
CA LEU A 51 2.81 9.35 10.71
C LEU A 51 2.12 10.72 10.63
N GLU A 52 1.86 11.36 11.77
CA GLU A 52 1.27 12.70 11.83
C GLU A 52 2.19 13.79 11.25
N ASP A 53 3.50 13.69 11.51
CA ASP A 53 4.51 14.60 10.98
C ASP A 53 4.68 14.46 9.47
N LEU A 54 4.78 13.21 8.98
CA LEU A 54 5.02 12.92 7.57
C LEU A 54 3.77 13.07 6.71
N ARG A 55 2.58 12.79 7.28
CA ARG A 55 1.29 12.68 6.58
C ARG A 55 1.40 11.90 5.26
N PRO A 56 1.94 10.67 5.30
CA PRO A 56 2.10 9.91 4.08
C PRO A 56 0.72 9.58 3.51
N ALA A 57 0.61 9.62 2.18
CA ALA A 57 -0.63 9.29 1.50
C ALA A 57 -0.89 7.78 1.49
N ALA A 58 0.16 6.98 1.67
CA ALA A 58 0.07 5.54 1.83
C ALA A 58 1.15 5.02 2.79
N LEU A 59 0.81 3.95 3.51
CA LEU A 59 1.71 3.21 4.39
C LEU A 59 1.81 1.75 3.93
N VAL A 60 3.03 1.24 3.78
CA VAL A 60 3.32 -0.17 3.53
C VAL A 60 4.13 -0.71 4.70
N LEU A 61 3.54 -1.59 5.50
CA LEU A 61 4.22 -2.25 6.61
C LEU A 61 4.81 -3.57 6.16
N ILE A 62 6.08 -3.83 6.46
CA ILE A 62 6.74 -5.12 6.26
C ILE A 62 7.19 -5.69 7.60
N SER A 63 6.84 -6.94 7.88
CA SER A 63 7.08 -7.58 9.18
C SER A 63 6.97 -9.10 9.11
N ALA A 64 7.54 -9.79 10.10
CA ALA A 64 7.20 -11.17 10.37
C ALA A 64 6.14 -11.25 11.46
N VAL A 65 5.08 -12.03 11.24
CA VAL A 65 3.96 -12.15 12.18
C VAL A 65 3.42 -13.57 12.17
N ARG A 66 3.24 -14.15 13.36
CA ARG A 66 2.62 -15.46 13.52
C ARG A 66 1.12 -15.38 13.27
N ARG A 67 0.65 -16.04 12.21
CA ARG A 67 -0.78 -16.20 11.87
C ARG A 67 -1.19 -17.67 11.74
N GLY A 68 -0.27 -18.61 12.02
CA GLY A 68 -0.56 -20.05 12.01
C GLY A 68 -0.47 -20.68 10.61
N ARG A 69 0.24 -20.04 9.68
CA ARG A 69 0.52 -20.55 8.33
C ARG A 69 1.84 -21.36 8.33
N PRO A 70 2.21 -22.00 7.21
CA PRO A 70 3.55 -22.57 7.06
C PRO A 70 4.63 -21.47 7.11
N PRO A 71 5.78 -21.69 7.79
CA PRO A 71 6.89 -20.73 7.82
C PRO A 71 7.34 -20.26 6.44
N GLY A 72 7.69 -18.98 6.31
CA GLY A 72 8.07 -18.34 5.05
C GLY A 72 6.89 -17.96 4.15
N THR A 73 5.65 -18.29 4.53
CA THR A 73 4.45 -17.89 3.79
C THR A 73 4.30 -16.38 3.86
N VAL A 74 4.17 -15.74 2.70
CA VAL A 74 3.98 -14.29 2.58
C VAL A 74 2.52 -13.96 2.28
N GLN A 75 1.98 -12.95 2.97
CA GLN A 75 0.67 -12.42 2.66
C GLN A 75 0.69 -10.90 2.57
N ARG A 76 0.17 -10.39 1.47
CA ARG A 76 -0.26 -9.00 1.33
C ARG A 76 -1.69 -8.86 1.85
N ARG A 77 -1.94 -7.87 2.70
CA ARG A 77 -3.27 -7.55 3.22
C ARG A 77 -3.51 -6.05 3.17
N ARG A 78 -4.62 -5.62 2.55
CA ARG A 78 -5.12 -4.25 2.71
C ARG A 78 -5.66 -4.11 4.13
N VAL A 79 -5.19 -3.10 4.86
CA VAL A 79 -5.65 -2.81 6.21
C VAL A 79 -6.89 -1.93 6.12
N ASP A 80 -8.04 -2.49 6.49
CA ASP A 80 -9.26 -1.74 6.69
C ASP A 80 -9.33 -1.34 8.18
N PRO A 81 -9.16 -0.06 8.53
CA PRO A 81 -9.18 0.37 9.93
C PRO A 81 -10.56 0.12 10.54
N PRO A 82 -10.66 -0.58 11.68
CA PRO A 82 -11.94 -0.77 12.34
C PRO A 82 -12.46 0.55 12.91
N GLU A 83 -13.78 0.78 12.86
CA GLU A 83 -14.41 1.82 13.67
C GLU A 83 -14.19 1.49 15.16
N ARG A 84 -13.61 2.42 15.93
CA ARG A 84 -13.30 2.24 17.35
C ARG A 84 -13.93 3.32 18.20
N SER A 85 -14.35 2.96 19.41
CA SER A 85 -14.81 3.92 20.40
C SER A 85 -13.62 4.56 21.12
N ALA A 86 -13.82 5.74 21.73
CA ALA A 86 -12.78 6.41 22.50
C ALA A 86 -12.24 5.57 23.69
N ALA A 87 -13.05 4.65 24.22
CA ALA A 87 -12.63 3.72 25.28
C ALA A 87 -11.64 2.66 24.76
N ASP A 88 -11.87 2.15 23.55
CA ASP A 88 -10.97 1.18 22.90
C ASP A 88 -9.62 1.81 22.56
N VAL A 89 -9.63 3.10 22.19
CA VAL A 89 -8.42 3.90 21.98
C VAL A 89 -7.60 4.02 23.26
N GLN A 90 -8.24 4.37 24.37
CA GLN A 90 -7.55 4.55 25.66
C GLN A 90 -6.96 3.23 26.19
N ALA A 91 -7.67 2.11 25.99
CA ALA A 91 -7.15 0.78 26.33
C ALA A 91 -5.93 0.40 25.47
N ALA A 92 -6.01 0.56 24.15
CA ALA A 92 -4.90 0.25 23.23
C ALA A 92 -3.64 1.07 23.55
N VAL A 93 -3.80 2.37 23.85
CA VAL A 93 -2.69 3.24 24.27
C VAL A 93 -2.08 2.76 25.60
N GLY A 94 -2.89 2.26 26.53
CA GLY A 94 -2.41 1.67 27.78
C GLY A 94 -1.58 0.40 27.56
N ASP A 95 -2.02 -0.48 26.67
CA ASP A 95 -1.33 -1.73 26.35
C ASP A 95 -0.01 -1.50 25.58
N ALA A 96 0.05 -0.43 24.78
CA ALA A 96 1.25 -0.04 24.02
C ALA A 96 2.46 0.35 24.90
N VAL A 97 2.26 0.56 26.20
CA VAL A 97 3.32 0.93 27.16
C VAL A 97 4.19 -0.28 27.54
N THR A 98 3.82 -1.50 27.15
CA THR A 98 4.47 -2.75 27.59
C THR A 98 5.76 -3.12 26.82
N GLY A 99 6.16 -2.34 25.80
CA GLY A 99 7.53 -2.30 25.29
C GLY A 99 7.85 -3.09 24.01
N TYR A 100 6.94 -3.95 23.52
CA TYR A 100 7.12 -4.62 22.22
C TYR A 100 6.18 -4.02 21.17
N VAL A 101 6.72 -3.78 19.97
CA VAL A 101 5.95 -3.23 18.83
C VAL A 101 5.73 -4.32 17.81
N HIS A 102 4.45 -4.63 17.60
CA HIS A 102 4.01 -5.49 16.51
C HIS A 102 3.21 -4.66 15.50
N PRO A 103 3.13 -5.08 14.22
CA PRO A 103 2.44 -4.32 13.18
C PRO A 103 0.96 -4.08 13.49
N ASP A 104 0.29 -5.01 14.18
CA ASP A 104 -1.10 -4.83 14.59
C ASP A 104 -1.23 -3.65 15.57
N LEU A 105 -0.31 -3.53 16.54
CA LEU A 105 -0.32 -2.43 17.49
C LEU A 105 -0.14 -1.07 16.79
N ILE A 106 0.71 -0.99 15.76
CA ILE A 106 0.87 0.24 14.96
C ILE A 106 -0.45 0.59 14.26
N VAL A 107 -1.10 -0.39 13.63
CA VAL A 107 -2.39 -0.19 12.96
C VAL A 107 -3.45 0.28 13.96
N GLU A 108 -3.50 -0.34 15.14
CA GLU A 108 -4.46 -0.01 16.18
C GLU A 108 -4.28 1.41 16.71
N ILE A 109 -3.06 1.77 17.10
CA ILE A 109 -2.76 3.10 17.62
C ILE A 109 -2.91 4.17 16.54
N GLY A 110 -2.43 3.90 15.31
CA GLY A 110 -2.60 4.83 14.20
C GLY A 110 -4.07 5.08 13.87
N THR A 111 -4.90 4.04 13.88
CA THR A 111 -6.36 4.16 13.67
C THR A 111 -6.99 4.95 14.81
N ALA A 112 -6.67 4.60 16.04
CA ALA A 112 -7.18 5.22 17.26
C ALA A 112 -6.90 6.73 17.35
N LEU A 113 -5.74 7.15 16.86
CA LEU A 113 -5.33 8.56 16.83
C LEU A 113 -5.73 9.28 15.53
N GLY A 114 -6.35 8.59 14.57
CA GLY A 114 -6.78 9.18 13.30
C GLY A 114 -5.62 9.58 12.37
N VAL A 115 -4.43 9.00 12.57
CA VAL A 115 -3.22 9.32 11.80
C VAL A 115 -2.83 8.23 10.81
N LEU A 116 -3.48 7.06 10.85
CA LEU A 116 -3.24 5.98 9.91
C LEU A 116 -3.68 6.40 8.50
N PRO A 117 -2.80 6.36 7.48
CA PRO A 117 -3.20 6.67 6.12
C PRO A 117 -4.34 5.75 5.66
N GLU A 118 -5.32 6.33 4.96
CA GLU A 118 -6.45 5.58 4.42
C GLU A 118 -5.95 4.35 3.65
N ARG A 119 -4.90 4.55 2.84
CA ARG A 119 -4.19 3.48 2.15
C ARG A 119 -3.06 2.89 2.99
N THR A 120 -3.40 1.91 3.82
CA THR A 120 -2.43 1.09 4.56
C THR A 120 -2.44 -0.36 4.07
N VAL A 121 -1.26 -0.91 3.79
CA VAL A 121 -1.04 -2.29 3.35
C VAL A 121 -0.03 -2.96 4.28
N ALA A 122 -0.32 -4.18 4.72
CA ALA A 122 0.61 -5.02 5.46
C ALA A 122 1.13 -6.15 4.56
N VAL A 123 2.45 -6.31 4.50
CA VAL A 123 3.16 -7.42 3.88
C VAL A 123 3.78 -8.22 5.02
N GLU A 124 3.19 -9.38 5.31
CA GLU A 124 3.52 -10.21 6.46
C GLU A 124 4.18 -11.50 6.02
N VAL A 125 5.26 -11.89 6.70
CA VAL A 125 5.91 -13.20 6.52
C VAL A 125 5.66 -14.06 7.76
N GLU A 126 5.27 -15.32 7.57
CA GLU A 126 5.08 -16.25 8.69
C GLU A 126 6.44 -16.71 9.25
N PRO A 127 6.73 -16.53 10.55
CA PRO A 127 7.99 -16.95 11.15
C PRO A 127 8.06 -18.47 11.37
N GLY A 128 9.26 -19.05 11.24
CA GLY A 128 9.57 -20.43 11.59
C GLY A 128 10.19 -20.58 12.98
N ALA A 129 11.01 -19.62 13.40
CA ALA A 129 11.65 -19.55 14.70
C ALA A 129 11.41 -18.18 15.34
N THR A 130 11.08 -18.18 16.63
CA THR A 130 10.88 -16.96 17.44
C THR A 130 11.57 -17.14 18.77
N GLY A 131 12.06 -16.06 19.35
CA GLY A 131 12.83 -16.08 20.59
C GLY A 131 14.24 -15.53 20.36
N PRO A 132 15.01 -15.33 21.44
CA PRO A 132 16.32 -14.69 21.36
C PRO A 132 17.26 -15.41 20.39
N GLY A 133 17.76 -14.67 19.40
CA GLY A 133 18.70 -15.17 18.42
C GLY A 133 18.80 -14.29 17.19
N GLU A 134 19.81 -14.56 16.36
CA GLU A 134 20.13 -13.79 15.17
C GLU A 134 19.79 -14.55 13.90
N GLY A 135 19.52 -13.78 12.84
CA GLY A 135 19.30 -14.30 11.51
C GLY A 135 17.92 -14.91 11.28
N LEU A 136 17.58 -15.01 9.99
CA LEU A 136 16.35 -15.62 9.52
C LEU A 136 16.56 -17.11 9.28
N THR A 137 15.53 -17.90 9.51
CA THR A 137 15.42 -19.26 8.99
C THR A 137 15.37 -19.24 7.46
N GLU A 138 15.79 -20.34 6.81
CA GLU A 138 15.88 -20.42 5.34
C GLU A 138 14.53 -20.14 4.64
N SER A 139 13.43 -20.66 5.19
CA SER A 139 12.09 -20.42 4.66
C SER A 139 11.68 -18.95 4.77
N VAL A 140 12.03 -18.29 5.87
CA VAL A 140 11.73 -16.87 6.09
C VAL A 140 12.64 -15.96 5.28
N ALA A 141 13.91 -16.33 5.08
CA ALA A 141 14.79 -15.63 4.15
C ALA A 141 14.24 -15.66 2.71
N SER A 142 13.71 -16.81 2.28
CA SER A 142 13.02 -16.93 0.98
C SER A 142 11.74 -16.09 0.93
N GLY A 143 10.97 -16.09 2.03
CA GLY A 143 9.77 -15.25 2.18
C GLY A 143 10.08 -13.75 2.16
N LEU A 144 11.24 -13.33 2.70
CA LEU A 144 11.67 -11.94 2.64
C LEU A 144 11.84 -11.46 1.20
N GLU A 145 12.43 -12.26 0.29
CA GLU A 145 12.55 -11.86 -1.12
C GLU A 145 11.19 -11.58 -1.76
N VAL A 146 10.22 -12.49 -1.54
CA VAL A 146 8.84 -12.32 -2.02
C VAL A 146 8.18 -11.10 -1.38
N ALA A 147 8.42 -10.84 -0.10
CA ALA A 147 7.90 -9.66 0.59
C ALA A 147 8.48 -8.36 0.03
N LEU A 148 9.78 -8.33 -0.28
CA LEU A 148 10.43 -7.17 -0.90
C LEU A 148 9.83 -6.88 -2.28
N ASP A 149 9.58 -7.91 -3.10
CA ASP A 149 8.94 -7.73 -4.41
C ASP A 149 7.53 -7.15 -4.30
N LEU A 150 6.76 -7.60 -3.29
CA LEU A 150 5.45 -7.03 -2.99
C LEU A 150 5.57 -5.56 -2.55
N VAL A 151 6.50 -5.22 -1.65
CA VAL A 151 6.72 -3.83 -1.21
C VAL A 151 7.09 -2.94 -2.39
N ARG A 152 8.01 -3.38 -3.27
CA ARG A 152 8.39 -2.66 -4.48
C ARG A 152 7.17 -2.46 -5.40
N ALA A 153 6.34 -3.48 -5.57
CA ALA A 153 5.11 -3.38 -6.36
C ALA A 153 4.13 -2.36 -5.75
N GLU A 154 3.96 -2.34 -4.43
CA GLU A 154 3.10 -1.37 -3.73
C GLU A 154 3.61 0.07 -3.86
N ALA A 155 4.93 0.27 -3.74
CA ALA A 155 5.56 1.56 -3.95
C ALA A 155 5.34 2.05 -5.39
N ARG A 156 5.61 1.20 -6.39
CA ARG A 156 5.42 1.51 -7.81
C ARG A 156 3.98 1.86 -8.17
N ARG A 157 3.00 1.18 -7.57
CA ARG A 157 1.55 1.36 -7.85
C ARG A 157 0.96 2.58 -7.14
N SER A 158 1.65 3.16 -6.16
CA SER A 158 1.08 4.23 -5.35
C SER A 158 0.66 5.48 -6.15
N PRO A 159 1.44 5.98 -7.14
CA PRO A 159 1.02 7.13 -7.93
C PRO A 159 -0.24 6.86 -8.76
N LEU A 160 -0.36 5.67 -9.36
CA LEU A 160 -1.57 5.23 -10.06
C LEU A 160 -2.81 5.27 -9.17
N LEU A 161 -2.70 4.69 -7.97
CA LEU A 161 -3.83 4.56 -7.07
C LEU A 161 -4.26 5.90 -6.48
N ALA A 162 -3.32 6.83 -6.36
CA ALA A 162 -3.58 8.22 -6.01
C ALA A 162 -4.38 8.96 -7.09
N LEU A 163 -3.94 8.87 -8.34
CA LEU A 163 -4.65 9.44 -9.49
C LEU A 163 -6.08 8.87 -9.58
N ALA A 164 -6.22 7.56 -9.36
CA ALA A 164 -7.53 6.92 -9.32
C ALA A 164 -8.41 7.44 -8.17
N ALA A 165 -7.84 7.76 -7.01
CA ALA A 165 -8.58 8.34 -5.88
C ALA A 165 -9.05 9.76 -6.19
N GLU A 166 -8.22 10.59 -6.83
CA GLU A 166 -8.57 11.95 -7.25
C GLU A 166 -9.66 11.94 -8.35
N LEU A 167 -9.60 11.00 -9.28
CA LEU A 167 -10.55 10.88 -10.39
C LEU A 167 -11.94 10.38 -9.98
N ARG A 168 -12.04 9.55 -8.93
CA ARG A 168 -13.33 8.96 -8.50
C ARG A 168 -14.43 9.98 -8.25
N PRO A 169 -14.26 10.99 -7.36
CA PRO A 169 -15.32 11.96 -7.09
C PRO A 169 -15.67 12.77 -8.35
N LEU A 170 -14.67 13.03 -9.20
CA LEU A 170 -14.84 13.78 -10.44
C LEU A 170 -15.78 13.07 -11.42
N VAL A 171 -15.73 11.75 -11.52
CA VAL A 171 -16.57 11.01 -12.50
C VAL A 171 -17.83 10.38 -11.90
N ALA A 172 -18.04 10.56 -10.59
CA ALA A 172 -19.19 10.01 -9.88
C ALA A 172 -20.46 10.86 -10.00
N ASP A 173 -20.32 12.16 -10.24
CA ASP A 173 -21.43 13.10 -10.40
C ASP A 173 -21.99 13.09 -11.83
N ASP A 174 -23.24 13.54 -11.98
CA ASP A 174 -23.98 13.64 -13.25
C ASP A 174 -23.59 14.87 -14.08
N ARG A 175 -22.52 15.57 -13.69
CA ARG A 175 -22.00 16.75 -14.43
C ARG A 175 -21.47 16.43 -15.83
N LEU A 176 -21.10 15.17 -16.07
CA LEU A 176 -20.49 14.69 -17.29
C LEU A 176 -21.52 13.92 -18.12
N GLU A 177 -21.65 14.24 -19.41
CA GLU A 177 -22.53 13.50 -20.30
C GLU A 177 -22.05 12.05 -20.48
N GLU A 178 -22.98 11.09 -20.48
CA GLU A 178 -22.63 9.69 -20.61
C GLU A 178 -22.00 9.40 -21.98
N SER A 179 -20.81 8.80 -21.97
CA SER A 179 -20.08 8.42 -23.18
C SER A 179 -19.39 7.08 -23.00
N ALA A 180 -19.07 6.41 -24.10
CA ALA A 180 -18.36 5.13 -24.06
C ALA A 180 -16.99 5.23 -23.34
N ALA A 181 -16.33 6.39 -23.41
CA ALA A 181 -15.09 6.66 -22.70
C ALA A 181 -15.34 6.82 -21.19
N LEU A 182 -16.38 7.57 -20.80
CA LEU A 182 -16.74 7.74 -19.39
C LEU A 182 -17.13 6.40 -18.73
N SER A 183 -17.94 5.57 -19.41
CA SER A 183 -18.29 4.25 -18.88
C SER A 183 -17.04 3.35 -18.73
N ALA A 184 -16.10 3.42 -19.69
CA ALA A 184 -14.85 2.67 -19.62
C ALA A 184 -13.95 3.15 -18.46
N LEU A 185 -13.86 4.46 -18.22
CA LEU A 185 -13.13 5.02 -17.09
C LEU A 185 -13.77 4.62 -15.75
N ARG A 186 -15.09 4.72 -15.61
CA ARG A 186 -15.80 4.29 -14.39
C ARG A 186 -15.52 2.81 -14.08
N ALA A 187 -15.56 1.95 -15.10
CA ALA A 187 -15.20 0.54 -14.96
C ALA A 187 -13.71 0.37 -14.56
N LEU A 188 -12.81 1.13 -15.18
CA LEU A 188 -11.38 1.11 -14.87
C LEU A 188 -11.12 1.49 -13.40
N LEU A 189 -11.76 2.54 -12.89
CA LEU A 189 -11.64 2.98 -11.50
C LEU A 189 -12.22 1.96 -10.49
N ILE A 190 -13.17 1.13 -10.91
CA ILE A 190 -13.66 -0.01 -10.11
C ILE A 190 -12.60 -1.10 -10.05
N GLU A 191 -12.02 -1.50 -11.19
CA GLU A 191 -10.95 -2.50 -11.23
C GLU A 191 -9.69 -2.02 -10.47
N LEU A 192 -9.35 -0.73 -10.53
CA LEU A 192 -8.23 -0.17 -9.74
C LEU A 192 -8.47 -0.21 -8.23
N ARG A 193 -9.73 -0.13 -7.77
CA ARG A 193 -10.07 -0.40 -6.36
C ARG A 193 -9.88 -1.87 -6.00
N GLN A 194 -10.22 -2.78 -6.92
CA GLN A 194 -9.98 -4.22 -6.71
C GLN A 194 -8.48 -4.53 -6.71
N LEU A 195 -7.70 -3.90 -7.58
CA LEU A 195 -6.23 -3.95 -7.53
C LEU A 195 -5.69 -3.48 -6.18
N ASP A 196 -6.16 -2.36 -5.64
CA ASP A 196 -5.70 -1.89 -4.33
C ASP A 196 -6.05 -2.87 -3.20
N ARG A 197 -7.23 -3.49 -3.27
CA ARG A 197 -7.68 -4.46 -2.27
C ARG A 197 -6.91 -5.78 -2.35
N ASP A 198 -6.80 -6.34 -3.54
CA ASP A 198 -6.35 -7.73 -3.74
C ASP A 198 -4.90 -7.84 -4.24
N GLY A 199 -4.30 -6.74 -4.70
CA GLY A 199 -2.97 -6.72 -5.32
C GLY A 199 -2.92 -7.30 -6.74
N ARG A 200 -4.08 -7.51 -7.39
CA ARG A 200 -4.20 -8.16 -8.71
C ARG A 200 -4.71 -7.22 -9.80
N TRP A 201 -4.07 -7.26 -10.97
CA TRP A 201 -4.38 -6.37 -12.10
C TRP A 201 -5.74 -6.59 -12.76
N GLY A 202 -6.35 -7.77 -12.64
CA GLY A 202 -7.71 -8.02 -13.18
C GLY A 202 -7.85 -7.61 -14.65
N LYS A 203 -8.84 -6.75 -14.95
CA LYS A 203 -9.14 -6.23 -16.30
C LYS A 203 -8.56 -4.84 -16.57
N VAL A 204 -7.70 -4.32 -15.69
CA VAL A 204 -7.20 -2.93 -15.73
C VAL A 204 -6.67 -2.55 -17.12
N PHE A 205 -5.75 -3.34 -17.70
CA PHE A 205 -5.15 -3.01 -18.99
C PHE A 205 -6.15 -3.10 -20.16
N THR A 206 -7.04 -4.10 -20.15
CA THR A 206 -8.11 -4.20 -21.15
C THR A 206 -9.05 -2.99 -21.12
N LEU A 207 -9.38 -2.49 -19.92
CA LEU A 207 -10.24 -1.31 -19.75
C LEU A 207 -9.52 -0.01 -20.14
N ARG A 208 -8.22 0.11 -19.86
CA ARG A 208 -7.39 1.21 -20.37
C ARG A 208 -7.43 1.27 -21.90
N ASP A 209 -7.26 0.13 -22.57
CA ASP A 209 -7.27 0.09 -24.04
C ASP A 209 -8.65 0.47 -24.61
N ARG A 210 -9.73 0.06 -23.93
CA ARG A 210 -11.09 0.48 -24.25
C ARG A 210 -11.29 1.99 -24.07
N LEU A 211 -10.78 2.55 -22.97
CA LEU A 211 -10.82 3.99 -22.69
C LEU A 211 -10.10 4.77 -23.79
N ARG A 212 -8.86 4.38 -24.12
CA ARG A 212 -8.06 4.99 -25.19
C ARG A 212 -8.79 4.97 -26.52
N LYS A 213 -9.37 3.83 -26.91
CA LYS A 213 -10.17 3.72 -28.13
C LYS A 213 -11.37 4.65 -28.13
N GLY A 214 -12.09 4.77 -27.01
CA GLY A 214 -13.22 5.69 -26.86
C GLY A 214 -12.82 7.15 -27.07
N ILE A 215 -11.71 7.57 -26.48
CA ILE A 215 -11.16 8.93 -26.65
C ILE A 215 -10.81 9.20 -28.11
N THR A 216 -10.08 8.30 -28.78
CA THR A 216 -9.67 8.47 -30.19
C THR A 216 -10.86 8.53 -31.16
N GLN A 217 -11.98 7.89 -30.81
CA GLN A 217 -13.20 7.88 -31.62
C GLN A 217 -14.07 9.14 -31.44
N GLY A 218 -13.59 10.14 -30.69
CA GLY A 218 -14.34 11.37 -30.42
C GLY A 218 -15.48 11.18 -29.41
N ALA A 219 -15.54 10.05 -28.71
CA ALA A 219 -16.52 9.80 -27.64
C ALA A 219 -16.07 10.42 -26.30
N GLY A 220 -15.50 11.63 -26.35
CA GLY A 220 -15.27 12.45 -25.16
C GLY A 220 -16.60 12.76 -24.47
N SER A 221 -16.57 12.96 -23.16
CA SER A 221 -17.74 13.44 -22.42
C SER A 221 -17.78 14.97 -22.49
N GLU A 222 -18.90 15.54 -22.95
CA GLU A 222 -19.12 16.99 -22.87
C GLU A 222 -19.16 17.43 -21.39
N GLY A 223 -18.68 18.64 -21.11
CA GLY A 223 -18.61 19.19 -19.75
C GLY A 223 -17.31 18.92 -19.00
N MET A 224 -16.34 18.19 -19.58
CA MET A 224 -14.99 18.07 -19.01
C MET A 224 -14.18 19.36 -19.16
N ASP A 225 -13.52 19.78 -18.09
CA ASP A 225 -12.55 20.87 -18.14
C ASP A 225 -11.14 20.36 -18.51
N HIS A 226 -10.18 21.28 -18.65
CA HIS A 226 -8.79 20.93 -18.96
C HIS A 226 -8.12 20.06 -17.87
N ARG A 227 -8.55 20.18 -16.61
CA ARG A 227 -8.00 19.42 -15.49
C ARG A 227 -8.49 17.98 -15.53
N ASP A 228 -9.78 17.75 -15.80
CA ASP A 228 -10.35 16.42 -16.00
C ASP A 228 -9.57 15.66 -17.08
N TRP A 229 -9.38 16.28 -18.24
CA TRP A 229 -8.58 15.71 -19.32
C TRP A 229 -7.14 15.41 -18.90
N GLY A 230 -6.49 16.32 -18.18
CA GLY A 230 -5.14 16.12 -17.67
C GLY A 230 -5.02 14.89 -16.78
N LEU A 231 -5.97 14.69 -15.86
CA LEU A 231 -5.98 13.54 -14.96
C LEU A 231 -6.23 12.21 -15.70
N TRP A 232 -7.09 12.21 -16.73
CA TRP A 232 -7.34 11.01 -17.54
C TRP A 232 -6.07 10.58 -18.30
N TRP A 233 -5.35 11.53 -18.88
CA TRP A 233 -4.08 11.26 -19.56
C TRP A 233 -3.01 10.79 -18.57
N ALA A 234 -2.86 11.46 -17.43
CA ALA A 234 -1.94 11.03 -16.38
C ALA A 234 -2.22 9.59 -15.91
N LEU A 235 -3.49 9.21 -15.75
CA LEU A 235 -3.87 7.84 -15.40
C LEU A 235 -3.42 6.84 -16.48
N MET A 236 -3.62 7.16 -17.77
CA MET A 236 -3.22 6.28 -18.86
C MET A 236 -1.70 6.15 -19.00
N GLU A 237 -0.96 7.25 -18.89
CA GLU A 237 0.50 7.26 -18.93
C GLU A 237 1.09 6.41 -17.80
N GLU A 238 0.52 6.55 -16.60
CA GLU A 238 0.95 5.79 -15.43
C GLU A 238 0.66 4.29 -15.58
N LEU A 239 -0.47 3.92 -16.18
CA LEU A 239 -0.78 2.52 -16.51
C LEU A 239 0.19 1.94 -17.55
N ASP A 240 0.58 2.72 -18.55
CA ASP A 240 1.57 2.29 -19.56
C ASP A 240 2.95 2.09 -18.92
N ARG A 241 3.37 3.02 -18.06
CA ARG A 241 4.62 2.91 -17.29
C ARG A 241 4.63 1.63 -16.46
N LEU A 242 3.53 1.33 -15.75
CA LEU A 242 3.43 0.15 -14.90
C LEU A 242 3.36 -1.15 -15.70
N GLN A 243 2.66 -1.16 -16.83
CA GLN A 243 2.66 -2.33 -17.71
C GLN A 243 4.08 -2.66 -18.21
N ALA A 244 4.86 -1.64 -18.59
CA ALA A 244 6.23 -1.83 -19.03
C ALA A 244 7.14 -2.33 -17.89
N ALA A 245 6.99 -1.79 -16.69
CA ALA A 245 7.77 -2.20 -15.52
C ALA A 245 7.47 -3.64 -15.09
N GLU A 246 6.21 -4.08 -15.15
CA GLU A 246 5.80 -5.44 -14.77
C GLU A 246 6.11 -6.49 -15.87
N ALA A 247 6.37 -6.05 -17.10
CA ALA A 247 6.77 -6.92 -18.21
C ALA A 247 8.29 -7.16 -18.27
N ALA A 248 9.09 -6.35 -17.57
CA ALA A 248 10.52 -6.56 -17.46
C ALA A 248 10.82 -7.75 -16.52
N PRO A 249 11.67 -8.72 -16.92
CA PRO A 249 12.11 -9.76 -16.01
C PRO A 249 12.86 -9.12 -14.82
N SER A 250 12.48 -9.52 -13.60
CA SER A 250 13.19 -9.17 -12.36
C SER A 250 14.58 -9.81 -12.33
#